data_AF-A0A061RKD0-F1
#
_entry.id   AF-A0A061RKD0-F1
#
_cell.length_a   1.000
_cell.length_b   1.000
_cell.length_c   1.000
_cell.angle_alpha   90.00
_cell.angle_beta   90.00
_cell.angle_gamma   90.00
#
_symmetry.space_group_name_H-M   'P 1'
#
loop_
_entity.id
_entity.type
_entity.pdbx_description
1 polymer ?
#
loop_
_entity_poly.entity_id
_entity_poly.type
_entity_poly.pdbx_seq_one_letter_code
_entity_poly.pdbx_strand_id
1 'polypeptide(L)' 'MFFYLALDREVELHPQFFGPRLRQTLEEKLKQTVEGTCSSKYGFIICVTQLHSVGKVSIAI' A
#
# COMPACT_ATOMS: atom_id res chain seq x y z
N MET A 1 -19.68 -10.15 8.01
CA MET A 1 -18.63 -10.49 8.98
C MET A 1 -17.29 -10.03 8.42
N PHE A 2 -16.43 -9.40 9.23
CA PHE A 2 -15.14 -8.85 8.80
C PHE A 2 -14.00 -9.50 9.59
N PHE A 3 -12.80 -9.53 9.03
CA PHE A 3 -11.60 -10.05 9.68
C PHE A 3 -10.38 -9.21 9.28
N TYR A 4 -9.34 -9.25 10.10
CA TYR A 4 -8.05 -8.65 9.78
C TYR A 4 -7.20 -9.62 8.96
N LEU A 5 -6.51 -9.09 7.96
CA LEU A 5 -5.60 -9.83 7.11
C LEU A 5 -4.30 -9.04 6.92
N ALA A 6 -3.16 -9.66 7.22
CA ALA A 6 -1.86 -9.11 6.89
C ALA A 6 -1.55 -9.34 5.41
N LEU A 7 -1.17 -8.28 4.69
CA LEU A 7 -0.86 -8.31 3.26
C LEU A 7 0.39 -7.49 2.97
N ASP A 8 1.29 -8.06 2.18
CA ASP A 8 2.40 -7.35 1.58
C ASP A 8 2.06 -6.92 0.17
N ARG A 9 2.44 -5.70 -0.20
CA ARG A 9 2.22 -5.12 -1.53
C ARG A 9 3.41 -4.28 -1.95
N GLU A 10 3.80 -4.44 -3.20
CA GLU A 10 4.73 -3.52 -3.85
C GLU A 10 3.95 -2.30 -4.37
N VAL A 11 4.51 -1.12 -4.13
CA VAL A 11 3.91 0.16 -4.54
C VAL A 11 4.88 0.85 -5.48
N GLU A 12 4.44 1.06 -6.71
CA GLU A 12 5.17 1.86 -7.68
C GLU A 12 4.88 3.34 -7.46
N LEU A 13 5.94 4.15 -7.48
CA LEU A 13 5.85 5.58 -7.26
C LEU A 13 6.75 6.32 -8.24
N HIS A 14 6.19 7.35 -8.88
CA HIS A 14 6.95 8.19 -9.80
C HIS A 14 8.07 8.95 -9.05
N PRO A 15 9.29 9.06 -9.60
CA PRO A 15 10.43 9.69 -8.94
C PRO A 15 10.17 11.14 -8.45
N GLN A 16 9.21 11.86 -9.05
CA GLN A 16 8.83 13.20 -8.60
C GLN A 16 8.34 13.27 -7.14
N PHE A 17 7.86 12.14 -6.60
CA PHE A 17 7.39 12.04 -5.22
C PHE A 17 8.48 11.57 -4.25
N PHE A 18 9.70 11.33 -4.75
CA PHE A 18 10.84 11.00 -3.91
C PHE A 18 11.30 12.27 -3.20
N GLY A 19 11.06 12.33 -1.89
CA GLY A 19 11.39 13.49 -1.08
C GLY A 19 11.07 13.25 0.39
N PRO A 20 11.12 14.28 1.24
CA PRO A 20 10.90 14.14 2.69
C PRO A 20 9.54 13.54 3.06
N ARG A 21 8.54 13.69 2.17
CA ARG A 21 7.19 13.15 2.34
C ARG A 21 6.98 11.77 1.71
N LEU A 22 8.04 11.12 1.22
CA LEU A 22 7.96 9.82 0.54
C LEU A 22 7.12 8.80 1.32
N ARG A 23 7.36 8.68 2.63
CA ARG A 23 6.62 7.73 3.47
C ARG A 23 5.12 8.03 3.48
N GLN A 24 4.73 9.28 3.66
CA GLN A 24 3.32 9.68 3.66
C GLN A 24 2.68 9.42 2.29
N THR A 25 3.38 9.78 1.20
CA THR A 25 2.89 9.53 -0.15
C THR A 25 2.77 8.03 -0.46
N LEU A 26 3.69 7.20 0.03
CA LEU A 26 3.60 5.74 -0.08
C LEU A 26 2.38 5.19 0.69
N GLU A 27 2.16 5.65 1.92
CA GLU A 27 1.01 5.23 2.73
C GLU A 27 -0.32 5.60 2.06
N GLU A 28 -0.45 6.84 1.58
CA GLU A 28 -1.64 7.31 0.86
C GLU A 28 -1.85 6.52 -0.43
N LYS A 29 -0.78 6.30 -1.21
CA LYS A 29 -0.85 5.54 -2.46
C LYS A 29 -1.22 4.07 -2.22
N LEU A 30 -0.67 3.45 -1.18
CA LEU A 30 -1.00 2.09 -0.79
C LEU A 30 -2.49 1.98 -0.47
N LYS A 31 -3.00 2.86 0.41
CA LYS A 31 -4.42 2.89 0.78
C LYS A 31 -5.32 3.05 -0.44
N GLN A 32 -5.05 4.04 -1.29
CA GLN A 32 -5.82 4.28 -2.51
C GLN A 32 -5.84 3.08 -3.47
N THR A 33 -4.77 2.27 -3.49
CA THR A 33 -4.65 1.14 -4.42
C THR A 33 -5.34 -0.11 -3.90
N VAL A 34 -5.47 -0.27 -2.58
CA VAL A 34 -6.03 -1.50 -1.97
C VAL A 34 -7.44 -1.32 -1.44
N GLU A 35 -7.77 -0.17 -0.86
CA GLU A 35 -9.08 0.10 -0.28
C GLU A 35 -10.14 0.17 -1.39
N GLY A 36 -11.28 -0.48 -1.16
CA GLY A 36 -12.36 -0.56 -2.13
C GLY A 36 -12.10 -1.51 -3.31
N THR A 37 -10.99 -2.27 -3.30
CA THR A 37 -10.72 -3.27 -4.35
C THR A 37 -11.23 -4.66 -3.97
N CYS A 38 -11.66 -5.42 -4.98
CA CYS A 38 -12.02 -6.82 -4.81
C CYS A 38 -10.84 -7.71 -5.20
N SER A 39 -10.38 -8.54 -4.27
CA SER A 39 -9.40 -9.58 -4.53
C SER A 39 -10.11 -10.93 -4.64
N SER A 40 -9.88 -11.68 -5.72
CA SER A 40 -10.41 -13.03 -5.87
C SER A 40 -9.95 -13.99 -4.76
N LYS A 41 -8.83 -13.69 -4.10
CA LYS A 41 -8.26 -14.53 -3.03
C LYS A 41 -8.77 -14.19 -1.64
N TYR A 42 -9.09 -12.92 -1.39
CA TYR A 42 -9.37 -12.41 -0.03
C TYR A 42 -10.75 -11.73 0.10
N GLY A 43 -11.46 -11.55 -1.00
CA GLY A 43 -12.72 -10.81 -1.05
C GLY A 43 -12.52 -9.29 -1.18
N PHE A 44 -13.52 -8.54 -0.74
CA PHE A 44 -13.54 -7.09 -0.84
C PHE A 44 -12.76 -6.44 0.32
N ILE A 45 -11.79 -5.60 -0.02
CA ILE A 45 -10.96 -4.87 0.94
C ILE A 45 -11.66 -3.56 1.30
N ILE A 46 -11.96 -3.38 2.58
CA ILE A 46 -12.73 -2.22 3.07
C ILE A 46 -11.81 -1.07 3.42
N CYS A 47 -10.79 -1.33 4.25
CA CYS A 47 -9.87 -0.30 4.76
C CYS A 47 -8.56 -0.94 5.22
N VAL A 48 -7.46 -0.20 5.13
CA VAL A 48 -6.16 -0.53 5.74
C VAL A 48 -6.13 0.04 7.15
N THR A 49 -6.02 -0.85 8.15
CA THR A 49 -6.06 -0.45 9.56
C THR A 49 -4.71 -0.10 10.13
N GLN A 50 -3.65 -0.82 9.73
CA GLN A 50 -2.29 -0.62 10.24
C GLN A 50 -1.26 -0.87 9.14
N LEU A 51 -0.18 -0.08 9.16
CA LEU A 51 1.00 -0.31 8.33
C LEU A 51 2.10 -0.89 9.22
N HIS A 52 2.45 -2.16 9.00
CA HIS A 52 3.42 -2.86 9.87
C HIS A 52 4.87 -2.49 9.57
N SER A 53 5.27 -2.56 8.29
CA SER A 53 6.66 -2.32 7.88
C SER A 53 6.69 -1.74 6.47
N VAL A 54 7.70 -0.91 6.21
CA VAL A 54 8.02 -0.41 4.87
C VAL A 54 9.32 -1.07 4.45
N GLY A 55 9.28 -1.84 3.37
CA GLY A 55 10.44 -2.53 2.81
C GLY A 55 11.47 -1.58 2.21
N LYS A 56 12.55 -2.15 1.66
CA LYS A 56 13.57 -1.37 0.93
C LYS A 56 12.98 -0.79 -0.34
N VAL A 57 13.32 0.46 -0.63
CA VAL A 57 13.01 1.08 -1.92
C VAL A 57 14.08 0.69 -2.92
N SER A 58 13.67 0.11 -4.03
CA SER A 58 14.53 -0.21 -5.17
C SER A 58 14.22 0.75 -6.31
N ILE A 59 15.25 1.35 -6.89
CA ILE A 59 15.14 2.20 -8.09
C ILE A 59 15.67 1.35 -9.25
N ALA A 60 14.80 1.00 -10.20
CA ALA A 60 15.23 0.44 -11.47
C ALA A 60 15.66 1.60 -12.37
N ILE A 61 16.91 1.58 -12.85
CA ILE A 61 17.50 2.55 -13.78
C ILE A 61 17.47 1.95 -15.18
#